data_AF-A0A150N5S2-F1
#
_entry.id   AF-A0A150N5S2-F1
#
_cell.length_a   1.000
_cell.length_b   1.000
_cell.length_c   1.000
_cell.angle_alpha   90.00
_cell.angle_beta   90.00
_cell.angle_gamma   90.00
#
_symmetry.space_group_name_H-M   'P 1'
#
loop_
_entity.id
_entity.type
_entity.pdbx_description
1 polymer ?
#
loop_
_entity_poly.entity_id
_entity_poly.type
_entity_poly.pdbx_seq_one_letter_code
_entity_poly.pdbx_strand_id
1 'polypeptide(L)' 'MAPIERAPLIIENCAHPDYRPQLREYFKEALKRGGQTPHVLEKAFSWHINYEKHGTMLEPKYQLQTQ' A
#
# COMPACT_ATOMS: atom_id res chain seq x y z
N MET A 1 -13.83 -15.54 -2.40
CA MET A 1 -12.71 -14.82 -1.76
C MET A 1 -13.16 -13.40 -1.48
N ALA A 2 -13.24 -13.03 -0.21
CA ALA A 2 -13.62 -11.68 0.19
C ALA A 2 -12.49 -10.68 -0.14
N PRO A 3 -12.78 -9.37 -0.29
CA PRO A 3 -11.75 -8.36 -0.57
C PRO A 3 -10.59 -8.36 0.44
N ILE A 4 -10.91 -8.60 1.72
CA ILE A 4 -9.95 -8.69 2.81
C ILE A 4 -8.97 -9.86 2.62
N GLU A 5 -9.44 -11.01 2.16
CA GLU A 5 -8.61 -12.21 1.94
C GLU A 5 -7.76 -12.07 0.66
N ARG A 6 -8.29 -11.36 -0.34
CA ARG A 6 -7.63 -11.16 -1.63
C ARG A 6 -6.45 -10.19 -1.54
N ALA A 7 -6.59 -9.11 -0.76
CA ALA A 7 -5.56 -8.09 -0.62
C ALA A 7 -4.17 -8.64 -0.25
N PRO A 8 -3.98 -9.45 0.81
CA PRO A 8 -2.67 -9.99 1.15
C PRO A 8 -2.12 -10.90 0.04
N LEU A 9 -2.95 -11.69 -0.64
CA LEU A 9 -2.48 -12.54 -1.74
C LEU A 9 -1.91 -11.73 -2.90
N ILE A 10 -2.54 -10.62 -3.26
CA ILE A 10 -2.02 -9.71 -4.30
C ILE A 10 -0.72 -9.06 -3.83
N ILE A 11 -0.66 -8.60 -2.57
CA ILE A 11 0.52 -7.95 -2.02
C ILE A 11 1.72 -8.90 -2.00
N GLU A 12 1.52 -10.16 -1.59
CA GLU A 12 2.60 -11.14 -1.47
C GLU A 12 3.04 -11.72 -2.81
N ASN A 13 2.11 -12.00 -3.72
CA ASN A 13 2.42 -12.78 -4.92
C ASN A 13 2.56 -11.93 -6.20
N CYS A 14 2.05 -10.70 -6.22
CA CYS A 14 1.99 -9.91 -7.45
C CYS A 14 2.71 -8.56 -7.35
N ALA A 15 2.73 -7.92 -6.17
CA ALA A 15 3.41 -6.65 -6.02
C ALA A 15 4.94 -6.81 -6.06
N HIS A 16 5.62 -5.82 -6.63
CA HIS A 16 7.09 -5.77 -6.64
C HIS A 16 7.64 -5.66 -5.20
N PRO A 17 8.73 -6.37 -4.86
CA PRO A 17 9.27 -6.44 -3.50
C PRO A 17 9.37 -5.10 -2.77
N ASP A 18 9.88 -4.07 -3.43
CA ASP A 18 10.05 -2.72 -2.86
C ASP A 18 8.74 -2.08 -2.39
N TYR A 19 7.61 -2.40 -3.03
CA TYR A 19 6.31 -1.81 -2.70
C TYR A 19 5.50 -2.65 -1.71
N ARG A 20 5.87 -3.91 -1.47
CA ARG A 20 5.14 -4.79 -0.53
C ARG A 20 5.06 -4.20 0.88
N PRO A 21 6.15 -3.68 1.48
CA PRO A 21 6.10 -3.08 2.81
C PRO A 21 5.08 -1.94 2.89
N GLN A 22 5.08 -1.04 1.90
CA GLN A 22 4.17 0.10 1.78
C GLN A 22 2.71 -0.33 1.68
N LEU A 23 2.41 -1.31 0.83
CA LEU A 23 1.07 -1.88 0.67
C LEU A 23 0.57 -2.57 1.95
N ARG A 24 1.44 -3.35 2.61
CA ARG A 24 1.10 -4.02 3.88
C ARG A 24 0.76 -3.02 4.96
N GLU A 25 1.51 -1.93 5.08
CA GLU A 25 1.25 -0.90 6.10
C GLU A 25 -0.09 -0.21 5.85
N TYR A 26 -0.36 0.19 4.60
CA TYR A 26 -1.66 0.76 4.22
C TYR A 26 -2.82 -0.19 4.54
N PHE A 27 -2.68 -1.48 4.18
CA PHE A 27 -3.71 -2.48 4.45
C PHE A 27 -3.92 -2.71 5.96
N LYS A 28 -2.85 -2.79 6.76
CA LYS A 28 -2.92 -2.91 8.22
C LYS A 28 -3.61 -1.71 8.87
N GLU A 29 -3.37 -0.50 8.38
CA GLU A 29 -4.06 0.69 8.84
C GLU A 29 -5.54 0.67 8.45
N ALA A 30 -5.84 0.30 7.20
CA ALA A 30 -7.19 0.22 6.67
C ALA A 30 -8.05 -0.80 7.44
N LEU A 31 -7.49 -1.95 7.84
CA LEU A 31 -8.18 -2.96 8.64
C LEU A 31 -8.72 -2.41 9.97
N LYS A 32 -8.04 -1.42 10.57
CA LYS A 32 -8.51 -0.78 11.82
C LYS A 32 -9.77 0.06 11.62
N ARG A 33 -10.08 0.48 10.38
CA ARG A 33 -11.29 1.24 10.03
C ARG A 33 -12.48 0.34 9.72
N GLY A 34 -12.25 -0.95 9.48
CA GLY A 34 -13.29 -1.94 9.19
C GLY A 34 -13.89 -1.81 7.79
N GLY A 35 -15.03 -2.47 7.59
CA GLY A 35 -15.76 -2.51 6.31
C GLY A 35 -15.44 -3.73 5.45
N GLN A 36 -16.30 -3.98 4.44
CA GLN A 36 -16.12 -5.09 3.50
C GLN A 36 -14.85 -4.91 2.63
N THR A 37 -14.55 -3.66 2.26
CA THR A 37 -13.33 -3.28 1.54
C THR A 37 -12.65 -2.16 2.34
N PRO A 38 -11.72 -2.51 3.24
CA PRO A 38 -11.13 -1.55 4.15
C PRO A 38 -10.26 -0.53 3.39
N HIS A 39 -10.45 0.75 3.68
CA HIS A 39 -9.68 1.84 3.08
C HIS A 39 -9.34 2.93 4.09
N VAL A 40 -8.19 3.57 3.87
CA VAL A 40 -7.84 4.88 4.45
C VAL A 40 -8.05 5.92 3.36
N LEU A 41 -9.20 6.61 3.37
CA LEU A 41 -9.62 7.49 2.27
C LEU A 41 -8.69 8.68 2.09
N GLU A 42 -8.14 9.21 3.18
CA GLU A 42 -7.22 10.35 3.19
C GLU A 42 -5.87 10.00 2.53
N LYS A 43 -5.55 8.70 2.42
CA LYS A 43 -4.30 8.18 1.85
C LYS A 43 -4.50 7.39 0.57
N ALA A 44 -5.74 7.15 0.12
CA ALA A 44 -6.03 6.24 -1.00
C ALA A 44 -5.30 6.63 -2.30
N PHE A 45 -5.09 7.93 -2.52
CA PHE A 45 -4.38 8.46 -3.69
C PHE A 45 -2.99 9.04 -3.38
N SER A 46 -2.48 8.86 -2.15
CA SER A 46 -1.24 9.52 -1.73
C SER A 46 -0.03 9.12 -2.58
N TRP A 47 0.05 7.87 -3.05
CA TRP A 47 1.16 7.40 -3.88
C TRP A 47 1.16 8.02 -5.28
N HIS A 48 -0.02 8.25 -5.85
CA HIS A 48 -0.16 8.94 -7.13
C HIS A 48 0.25 10.42 -6.98
N ILE A 49 -0.18 11.07 -5.90
CA ILE A 49 0.25 12.44 -5.56
C ILE A 49 1.77 12.48 -5.31
N ASN A 50 2.35 11.46 -4.69
CA ASN A 50 3.78 11.38 -4.47
C ASN A 50 4.55 11.24 -5.78
N TYR A 51 4.03 10.45 -6.73
CA TYR A 51 4.61 10.32 -8.06
C TYR A 51 4.58 11.63 -8.83
N GLU A 52 3.46 12.35 -8.79
CA GLU A 52 3.33 13.68 -9.40
C GLU A 52 4.38 14.67 -8.84
N LYS A 53 4.63 14.63 -7.52
CA LYS A 53 5.53 15.58 -6.86
C LYS A 53 7.00 15.22 -6.92
N HIS A 54 7.34 13.93 -6.84
CA HIS A 54 8.71 13.46 -6.63
C HIS A 54 9.19 12.48 -7.71
N GLY A 55 8.36 12.18 -8.72
CA GLY A 55 8.68 11.25 -9.80
C GLY A 55 8.68 9.76 -9.40
N THR A 56 8.27 9.43 -8.18
CA THR A 56 8.23 8.05 -7.67
C THR A 56 7.03 7.81 -6.75
N MET A 57 6.44 6.61 -6.81
CA MET A 57 5.38 6.17 -5.90
C MET A 57 5.91 5.60 -4.58
N LEU A 58 7.22 5.29 -4.52
CA LEU A 58 7.83 4.69 -3.36
C LEU A 58 8.07 5.78 -2.31
N GLU A 59 7.47 5.64 -1.13
CA GLU A 59 7.65 6.61 -0.05
C GLU A 59 9.13 6.63 0.39
N PRO A 60 9.69 7.80 0.76
CA PRO A 60 11.10 7.93 1.16
C PRO A 60 11.53 6.95 2.26
N LYS A 61 10.61 6.56 3.15
CA LYS A 61 10.88 5.59 4.22
C LYS A 61 11.23 4.19 3.73
N TYR A 62 10.85 3.81 2.51
CA TYR A 62 11.16 2.50 1.92
C TYR A 62 12.29 2.54 0.89
N GLN A 63 12.66 3.73 0.42
CA GLN A 63 13.80 3.91 -0.50
C GLN A 63 15.15 3.58 0.14
N LEU A 64 15.24 3.64 1.47
CA LEU A 64 16.46 3.36 2.24
C LEU A 64 16.65 1.87 2.56
N GLN A 65 15.69 1.01 2.20
CA GLN A 65 15.73 -0.43 2.49
C GLN A 65 16.28 -1.25 1.30
N THR A 66 16.58 -0.59 0.18
CA THR A 66 17.03 -1.20 -1.09
C THR A 66 18.54 -1.14 -1.32
N GLN A 67 19.35 -0.88 -0.26
CA GLN A 67 20.82 -1.04 -0.29
C GLN A 67 21.27 -2.22 0.56
#